data_AF-A0A258JPY0-F1
#
_entry.id   AF-A0A258JPY0-F1
#
_cell.length_a   1.000
_cell.length_b   1.000
_cell.length_c   1.000
_cell.angle_alpha   90.00
_cell.angle_beta   90.00
_cell.angle_gamma   90.00
#
_symmetry.space_group_name_H-M   'P 1'
#
loop_
_entity.id
_entity.type
_entity.pdbx_description
1 polymer ?
#
loop_
_entity_poly.entity_id
_entity_poly.type
_entity_poly.pdbx_seq_one_letter_code
_entity_poly.pdbx_strand_id
1 'polypeptide(L)'
;MKVLRDSIFTVMKLSDANRQKMHDLIAENGKAQKAIKEDATLTDEQRKEKLQAWKQEVSIKEKAILTSLETRGFYQRKSNSNS
;
A
#
# COMPACT_ATOMS: atom_id res chain seq x y z
N MET A 1 8.97 -11.62 5.51
CA MET A 1 8.49 -10.23 5.60
C MET A 1 6.98 -10.09 5.94
N LYS A 2 6.29 -11.07 6.54
CA LYS A 2 4.91 -10.86 7.05
C LYS A 2 4.89 -10.05 8.36
N VAL A 3 5.80 -10.37 9.29
CA VAL A 3 5.82 -9.83 10.67
C VAL A 3 5.99 -8.31 10.74
N LEU A 4 6.89 -7.72 9.94
CA LEU A 4 7.12 -6.26 9.95
C LEU A 4 5.90 -5.45 9.46
N ARG A 5 5.09 -6.01 8.56
CA ARG A 5 3.94 -5.30 7.96
C ARG A 5 2.72 -5.32 8.85
N ASP A 6 2.46 -6.45 9.52
CA ASP A 6 1.39 -6.55 10.52
C ASP A 6 1.65 -5.59 11.69
N SER A 7 2.92 -5.36 12.06
CA SER A 7 3.31 -4.35 13.06
C SER A 7 2.93 -2.93 12.63
N ILE A 8 3.16 -2.56 11.36
CA ILE A 8 2.81 -1.21 10.86
C ILE A 8 1.29 -1.01 10.84
N PHE A 9 0.51 -2.02 10.43
CA PHE A 9 -0.95 -1.93 10.39
C PHE A 9 -1.60 -1.90 11.77
N THR A 10 -0.99 -2.57 12.73
CA THR A 10 -1.41 -2.54 14.13
C THR A 10 -1.09 -1.18 14.75
N VAL A 11 0.08 -0.61 14.46
CA VAL A 11 0.48 0.74 14.93
C VAL A 11 -0.39 1.84 14.32
N MET A 12 -0.75 1.74 13.04
CA MET A 12 -1.57 2.76 12.36
C MET A 12 -3.08 2.66 12.64
N LYS A 13 -3.53 1.72 13.49
CA LYS A 13 -4.95 1.48 13.81
C LYS A 13 -5.86 1.52 12.58
N LEU A 14 -5.45 0.82 11.52
CA LEU A 14 -6.24 0.72 10.30
C LEU A 14 -7.61 0.11 10.62
N SER A 15 -8.70 0.73 10.11
CA SER A 15 -10.02 0.11 10.10
C SER A 15 -9.99 -1.19 9.30
N ASP A 16 -10.91 -2.11 9.59
CA ASP A 16 -10.92 -3.43 8.92
C ASP A 16 -11.02 -3.32 7.39
N ALA A 17 -11.79 -2.36 6.90
CA ALA A 17 -11.88 -2.07 5.46
C ALA A 17 -10.54 -1.61 4.85
N ASN A 18 -9.76 -0.80 5.56
CA ASN A 18 -8.45 -0.34 5.08
C ASN A 18 -7.38 -1.42 5.24
N ARG A 19 -7.48 -2.25 6.30
CA ARG A 19 -6.63 -3.42 6.48
C ARG A 19 -6.85 -4.42 5.35
N GLN A 20 -8.10 -4.68 4.97
CA GLN A 20 -8.43 -5.55 3.84
C GLN A 20 -7.86 -4.99 2.52
N LYS A 21 -8.10 -3.70 2.21
CA LYS A 21 -7.52 -3.05 1.02
C LYS A 21 -6.00 -3.15 0.97
N MET A 22 -5.34 -3.07 2.12
CA MET A 22 -3.89 -3.20 2.20
C MET A 22 -3.42 -4.64 2.03
N HIS A 23 -4.15 -5.63 2.57
CA HIS A 23 -3.89 -7.05 2.28
C HIS A 23 -4.08 -7.39 0.81
N ASP A 24 -5.14 -6.87 0.19
CA ASP A 24 -5.40 -7.06 -1.24
C ASP A 24 -4.28 -6.43 -2.07
N LEU A 25 -3.85 -5.21 -1.73
CA LEU A 25 -2.71 -4.55 -2.35
C LEU A 25 -1.44 -5.41 -2.23
N ILE A 26 -1.14 -5.97 -1.05
CA ILE A 26 0.03 -6.85 -0.85
C ILE A 26 -0.06 -8.12 -1.71
N ALA A 27 -1.25 -8.71 -1.83
CA ALA A 27 -1.46 -9.92 -2.63
C ALA A 27 -1.27 -9.64 -4.12
N GLU A 28 -1.82 -8.53 -4.62
CA GLU A 28 -1.60 -8.05 -6.00
C GLU A 28 -0.12 -7.75 -6.25
N ASN A 29 0.53 -7.11 -5.28
CA ASN A 29 1.95 -6.78 -5.33
C ASN A 29 2.83 -8.02 -5.44
N GLY A 30 2.55 -9.06 -4.66
CA GLY A 30 3.27 -10.34 -4.76
C GLY A 30 3.18 -10.96 -6.15
N LYS A 31 2.00 -10.90 -6.79
CA LYS A 31 1.78 -11.40 -8.15
C LYS A 31 2.51 -10.56 -9.20
N ALA A 32 2.40 -9.23 -9.12
CA ALA A 32 3.05 -8.31 -10.05
C ALA A 32 4.59 -8.42 -9.99
N GLN A 33 5.16 -8.49 -8.78
CA GLN A 33 6.60 -8.68 -8.60
C GLN A 33 7.07 -10.02 -9.20
N LYS A 34 6.29 -11.09 -8.99
CA LYS A 34 6.59 -12.42 -9.52
C LYS A 34 6.50 -12.41 -11.05
N ALA A 35 5.46 -11.82 -11.62
CA ALA A 35 5.31 -11.66 -13.07
C ALA A 35 6.49 -10.91 -13.69
N ILE A 36 6.92 -9.79 -13.11
CA ILE A 36 8.09 -9.04 -13.59
C ILE A 36 9.38 -9.88 -13.49
N LYS A 37 9.51 -10.76 -12.48
CA LYS A 37 10.69 -11.62 -12.30
C LYS A 37 10.70 -12.89 -13.14
N GLU A 38 9.54 -13.40 -13.52
CA GLU A 38 9.39 -14.60 -14.34
C GLU A 38 9.26 -14.27 -15.83
N ASP A 39 9.04 -13.00 -16.18
CA ASP A 39 9.02 -12.54 -17.56
C ASP A 39 10.40 -12.72 -18.20
N ALA A 40 10.52 -13.71 -19.07
CA ALA A 40 11.73 -14.04 -19.81
C ALA A 40 12.01 -13.08 -20.98
N THR A 41 11.05 -12.21 -21.32
CA THR A 41 11.19 -11.23 -22.40
C THR A 41 11.92 -9.95 -21.94
N LEU A 42 12.10 -9.78 -20.63
CA LEU A 42 12.78 -8.63 -20.05
C LEU A 42 14.26 -8.92 -19.80
N THR A 43 15.11 -8.01 -20.29
CA THR A 43 16.51 -7.93 -19.89
C THR A 43 16.62 -7.50 -18.42
N ASP A 44 17.77 -7.72 -17.79
CA ASP A 44 17.98 -7.33 -16.39
C ASP A 44 17.74 -5.84 -16.14
N GLU A 45 18.09 -4.97 -17.09
CA GLU A 45 17.87 -3.53 -17.01
C GLU A 45 16.38 -3.19 -17.07
N GLN A 46 15.64 -3.72 -18.04
CA GLN A 46 14.19 -3.51 -18.15
C GLN A 46 13.43 -4.10 -16.95
N ARG A 47 13.89 -5.23 -16.43
CA ARG A 47 13.34 -5.86 -15.23
C ARG A 47 13.54 -4.96 -14.01
N LYS A 48 14.71 -4.34 -13.89
CA LYS A 48 15.05 -3.42 -12.80
C LYS A 48 14.26 -2.13 -12.88
N GLU A 49 14.09 -1.55 -14.07
CA GLU A 49 13.24 -0.39 -14.30
C GLU A 49 11.77 -0.68 -13.99
N LYS A 50 11.21 -1.78 -14.50
CA LYS A 50 9.83 -2.20 -14.19
C LYS A 50 9.65 -2.45 -12.71
N LEU A 51 10.61 -3.07 -12.02
CA LEU A 51 10.57 -3.25 -10.57
C LEU A 51 10.62 -1.93 -9.81
N GLN A 52 11.37 -0.93 -10.28
CA GLN A 52 11.41 0.39 -9.65
C GLN A 52 10.10 1.16 -9.87
N ALA A 53 9.60 1.22 -11.11
CA ALA A 53 8.32 1.84 -11.42
C ALA A 53 7.19 1.20 -10.61
N TRP A 54 7.16 -0.13 -10.56
CA TRP A 54 6.22 -0.88 -9.74
C TRP A 54 6.33 -0.54 -8.25
N LYS A 55 7.54 -0.46 -7.68
CA LYS A 55 7.73 -0.04 -6.27
C LYS A 55 7.17 1.36 -6.00
N GLN A 56 7.34 2.29 -6.95
CA GLN A 56 6.79 3.64 -6.81
C GLN A 56 5.26 3.63 -6.85
N GLU A 57 4.65 2.89 -7.78
CA GLU A 57 3.20 2.75 -7.85
C GLU A 57 2.61 2.14 -6.58
N VAL A 58 3.26 1.11 -6.03
CA VAL A 58 2.87 0.49 -4.76
C VAL A 58 2.95 1.51 -3.63
N SER A 59 4.04 2.25 -3.53
CA SER A 59 4.23 3.29 -2.51
C SER A 59 3.16 4.39 -2.60
N ILE A 60 2.76 4.79 -3.81
CA ILE A 60 1.67 5.75 -4.02
C ILE A 60 0.32 5.16 -3.55
N LYS A 61 0.01 3.91 -3.91
CA LYS A 61 -1.23 3.25 -3.48
C LYS A 61 -1.27 3.01 -1.97
N GLU A 62 -0.16 2.59 -1.37
CA GLU A 62 -0.01 2.47 0.08
C GLU A 62 -0.27 3.83 0.75
N LYS A 63 0.40 4.90 0.28
CA LYS A 63 0.16 6.26 0.77
C LYS A 63 -1.29 6.70 0.59
N ALA A 64 -1.94 6.42 -0.54
CA ALA A 64 -3.35 6.79 -0.74
C ALA A 64 -4.30 6.10 0.25
N ILE A 65 -4.06 4.83 0.58
CA ILE A 65 -4.80 4.10 1.60
C ILE A 65 -4.53 4.70 2.99
N LEU A 66 -3.28 5.09 3.27
CA LEU A 66 -2.88 5.69 4.55
C LEU A 66 -3.38 7.14 4.71
N THR A 67 -3.31 7.99 3.68
CA THR A 67 -3.82 9.37 3.69
C THR A 67 -5.36 9.40 3.75
N SER A 68 -6.03 8.37 3.25
CA SER A 68 -7.46 8.17 3.51
C SER A 68 -7.78 7.99 5.00
N LEU A 69 -6.81 7.63 5.87
CA LEU A 69 -6.97 7.70 7.32
C LEU A 69 -6.89 9.12 7.87
N GLU A 70 -5.91 9.91 7.41
CA GLU A 70 -5.70 11.27 7.94
C GLU A 70 -6.92 12.15 7.68
N THR A 71 -7.50 12.06 6.50
CA THR A 71 -8.68 12.86 6.15
C THR A 71 -9.91 12.48 6.98
N ARG A 72 -10.17 11.19 7.25
CA ARG A 72 -11.36 10.82 8.03
C ARG A 72 -11.23 11.18 9.52
N GLY A 73 -10.03 11.14 10.09
CA GLY A 73 -9.74 11.62 11.45
C GLY A 73 -9.76 13.15 11.59
N PHE A 74 -9.39 13.89 10.52
CA PHE A 74 -9.44 15.36 10.52
C PHE A 74 -10.87 15.90 10.42
N TYR A 75 -11.71 15.27 9.60
CA TYR A 75 -13.10 15.70 9.42
C TYR A 75 -13.98 15.46 10.65
N GLN A 76 -13.63 14.49 11.52
CA GLN A 76 -14.40 14.23 12.74
C GLN A 76 -14.06 15.20 13.88
N ARG A 77 -12.86 15.81 13.90
CA ARG A 77 -12.51 16.84 14.88
C ARG A 77 -13.07 18.23 14.57
N LYS A 78 -13.40 18.55 13.31
CA LYS A 78 -14.03 19.84 12.97
C LYS A 78 -15.54 19.87 13.18
N SER A 79 -16.21 18.72 13.31
CA SER A 79 -17.67 18.68 13.51
C SER A 79 -18.11 18.73 14.98
N ASN A 80 -17.17 18.69 15.94
CA ASN A 80 -17.47 18.65 17.38
C ASN A 80 -17.05 19.92 18.15
N SER A 81 -16.70 21.01 17.45
CA SER A 81 -16.37 22.31 18.06
C SER A 81 -17.34 23.42 17.69
N ASN A 82 -18.58 23.07 17.34
CA ASN A 82 -19.63 24.06 17.14
C ASN A 82 -20.98 23.50 17.64
N SER A 83 -21.07 23.31 18.96
CA SER A 83 -22.33 23.25 19.69
C SER A 83 -22.15 23.80 21.09
#